data_AF-A0A6V8D288-F1
#
_entry.id   AF-A0A6V8D288-F1
#
_cell.length_a   1.000
_cell.length_b   1.000
_cell.length_c   1.000
_cell.angle_alpha   90.00
_cell.angle_beta   90.00
_cell.angle_gamma   90.00
#
_symmetry.space_group_name_H-M   'P 1'
#
loop_
_entity.id
_entity.type
_entity.pdbx_description
1 polymer ?
#
loop_
_entity_poly.entity_id
_entity_poly.type
_entity_poly.pdbx_seq_one_letter_code
_entity_poly.pdbx_strand_id
1 'polypeptide(L)'
;MAKRTQKAGATAKFGARYGVSVRRNAGSAMAKKSRKYTCPVCQYKKVSRKSVGIWHCSKCDYTFAGGAWEPFTRASDANSRILRRSVEGATTADMAFIAQQAAIDYERSLVESEEE
;
A
#
# COMPACT_ATOMS: atom_id res chain seq x y z
N MET A 1 28.11 18.77 5.85
CA MET A 1 28.46 18.29 4.49
C MET A 1 27.81 19.19 3.45
N ALA A 2 28.54 19.64 2.43
CA ALA A 2 28.04 20.52 1.39
C ALA A 2 27.19 19.78 0.33
N LYS A 3 26.19 20.46 -0.24
CA LYS A 3 25.35 19.94 -1.34
C LYS A 3 26.19 19.82 -2.61
N ARG A 4 26.44 18.59 -3.07
CA ARG A 4 27.33 18.31 -4.22
C ARG A 4 26.66 18.42 -5.59
N THR A 5 25.34 18.28 -5.68
CA THR A 5 24.61 18.29 -6.96
C THR A 5 23.36 19.16 -6.86
N GLN A 6 23.05 19.93 -7.90
CA GLN A 6 21.83 20.76 -7.89
C GLN A 6 20.55 19.95 -8.13
N LYS A 7 20.52 19.12 -9.18
CA LYS A 7 19.32 18.36 -9.60
C LYS A 7 19.52 16.83 -9.63
N ALA A 8 20.73 16.36 -9.92
CA ALA A 8 20.97 14.94 -10.22
C ALA A 8 20.86 14.01 -8.99
N GLY A 9 21.28 14.44 -7.81
CA GLY A 9 21.25 13.61 -6.60
C GLY A 9 21.89 12.24 -6.81
N ALA A 10 21.24 11.17 -6.35
CA ALA A 10 21.72 9.79 -6.48
C ALA A 10 21.87 9.31 -7.94
N THR A 11 21.21 9.97 -8.90
CA THR A 11 21.30 9.62 -10.33
C THR A 11 22.59 10.13 -10.97
N ALA A 12 23.37 10.97 -10.28
CA ALA A 12 24.66 11.45 -10.76
C ALA A 12 25.66 10.32 -11.09
N LYS A 13 25.52 9.15 -10.46
CA LYS A 13 26.32 7.95 -10.76
C LYS A 13 26.24 7.49 -12.22
N PHE A 14 25.16 7.85 -12.93
CA PHE A 14 24.99 7.48 -14.32
C PHE A 14 25.76 8.41 -15.28
N GLY A 15 26.21 9.59 -14.82
CA GLY A 15 26.84 10.61 -15.63
C GLY A 15 25.89 11.19 -16.68
N ALA A 16 26.43 11.55 -17.84
CA ALA A 16 25.66 12.12 -18.95
C ALA A 16 24.77 11.11 -19.70
N ARG A 17 24.96 9.80 -19.46
CA ARG A 17 24.33 8.69 -20.21
C ARG A 17 22.82 8.54 -19.94
N TYR A 18 22.13 7.82 -20.84
CA TYR A 18 20.72 7.36 -20.74
C TYR A 18 19.61 8.42 -20.90
N GLY A 19 19.94 9.71 -20.93
CA GLY A 19 18.95 10.79 -21.07
C GLY A 19 18.23 11.16 -19.75
N VAL A 20 17.59 12.33 -19.75
CA VAL A 20 17.04 12.95 -18.52
C VAL A 20 15.84 12.18 -17.97
N SER A 21 14.90 11.76 -18.84
CA SER A 21 13.66 11.09 -18.43
C SER A 21 13.95 9.77 -17.71
N VAL A 22 14.79 8.92 -18.30
CA VAL A 22 15.20 7.62 -17.71
C VAL A 22 15.89 7.82 -16.37
N ARG A 23 16.82 8.79 -16.27
CA ARG A 23 17.49 9.10 -15.01
C ARG A 23 16.51 9.59 -13.95
N ARG A 24 15.52 10.42 -14.31
CA ARG A 24 14.50 10.91 -13.36
C ARG A 24 13.66 9.76 -12.79
N ASN A 25 13.24 8.82 -13.63
CA ASN A 25 12.49 7.63 -13.21
C ASN A 25 13.34 6.69 -12.34
N ALA A 26 14.60 6.46 -12.71
CA ALA A 26 15.52 5.70 -11.88
C ALA A 26 15.77 6.40 -10.53
N GLY A 27 15.83 7.73 -10.51
CA GLY A 27 15.99 8.54 -9.32
C GLY A 27 14.87 8.35 -8.31
N SER A 28 13.61 8.37 -8.77
CA SER A 28 12.45 8.15 -7.89
C SER A 28 12.45 6.73 -7.31
N ALA A 29 12.76 5.71 -8.12
CA ALA A 29 12.88 4.32 -7.66
C ALA A 29 14.04 4.13 -6.66
N MET A 30 15.20 4.75 -6.90
CA MET A 30 16.34 4.69 -5.98
C MET A 30 16.05 5.41 -4.65
N ALA A 31 15.38 6.57 -4.69
CA ALA A 31 14.99 7.29 -3.49
C ALA A 31 14.10 6.42 -2.59
N LYS A 32 13.07 5.79 -3.19
CA LYS A 32 12.20 4.81 -2.52
C LYS A 32 12.99 3.65 -1.92
N LYS A 33 13.84 3.00 -2.73
CA LYS A 33 14.70 1.89 -2.28
C LYS A 33 15.57 2.25 -1.06
N SER A 34 16.19 3.43 -1.08
CA SER A 34 17.15 3.86 -0.05
C SER A 34 16.49 4.38 1.23
N ARG A 35 15.19 4.66 1.20
CA ARG A 35 14.46 5.19 2.35
C ARG A 35 14.36 4.11 3.43
N LYS A 36 14.51 4.53 4.70
CA LYS A 36 14.15 3.69 5.86
C LYS A 36 12.65 3.73 6.09
N TYR A 37 12.04 2.56 6.26
CA TYR A 37 10.60 2.42 6.51
C TYR A 37 10.33 2.01 7.96
N THR A 38 9.09 2.21 8.40
CA THR A 38 8.58 1.79 9.70
C THR A 38 8.31 0.29 9.69
N CYS A 39 8.75 -0.40 10.74
CA CYS A 39 8.50 -1.83 10.92
C CYS A 39 7.06 -2.07 11.36
N PRO A 40 6.34 -3.07 10.79
CA PRO A 40 4.98 -3.39 11.25
C PRO A 40 4.95 -3.98 12.66
N VAL A 41 6.05 -4.61 13.11
CA VAL A 41 6.13 -5.29 14.41
C VAL A 41 6.56 -4.31 15.51
N CYS A 42 7.75 -3.71 15.40
CA CYS A 42 8.29 -2.85 16.45
C CYS A 42 8.00 -1.35 16.25
N GLN A 43 7.37 -0.95 15.14
CA GLN A 43 7.08 0.45 14.76
C GLN A 43 8.27 1.40 14.61
N TYR A 44 9.53 0.95 14.77
CA TYR A 44 10.71 1.79 14.51
C TYR A 44 11.00 1.93 13.03
N LYS A 45 11.50 3.11 12.62
CA LYS A 45 11.93 3.42 11.25
C LYS A 45 13.32 2.84 10.92
N LYS A 46 13.45 1.52 11.04
CA LYS A 46 14.70 0.77 10.85
C LYS A 46 14.58 -0.36 9.79
N VAL A 47 13.55 -0.32 8.97
CA VAL A 47 13.40 -1.28 7.86
C VAL A 47 14.23 -0.85 6.66
N SER A 48 15.05 -1.76 6.14
CA SER A 48 15.84 -1.62 4.93
C SER A 48 15.57 -2.79 3.97
N ARG A 49 15.90 -2.58 2.69
CA ARG A 49 15.72 -3.62 1.66
C ARG A 49 16.91 -4.58 1.68
N LYS A 50 16.64 -5.89 1.78
CA LYS A 50 17.66 -6.94 1.70
C LYS A 50 17.84 -7.43 0.25
N SER A 51 16.75 -7.75 -0.45
CA SER A 51 16.74 -8.13 -1.86
C SER A 51 15.49 -7.61 -2.56
N VAL A 52 15.25 -7.94 -3.83
CA VAL A 52 13.98 -7.57 -4.51
C VAL A 52 12.82 -8.25 -3.76
N GLY A 53 11.86 -7.45 -3.29
CA GLY A 53 10.67 -7.97 -2.60
C GLY A 53 10.89 -8.43 -1.16
N ILE A 54 12.12 -8.46 -0.64
CA ILE A 54 12.40 -8.84 0.75
C ILE A 54 12.95 -7.66 1.54
N TRP A 55 12.28 -7.37 2.66
CA TRP A 55 12.58 -6.28 3.57
C TRP A 55 12.91 -6.81 4.96
N HIS A 56 13.81 -6.12 5.65
CA HIS A 56 14.33 -6.56 6.95
C HIS A 56 14.41 -5.38 7.92
N CYS A 57 13.97 -5.58 9.16
CA CYS A 57 14.13 -4.62 10.23
C CYS A 57 15.39 -4.92 11.03
N SER A 58 16.34 -3.97 11.06
CA SER A 58 17.58 -4.12 11.83
C SER A 58 17.41 -3.95 13.36
N LYS A 59 16.17 -3.88 13.87
CA LYS A 59 15.89 -3.71 15.31
C LYS A 59 15.38 -4.99 15.96
N CYS A 60 14.38 -5.61 15.33
CA CYS A 60 13.68 -6.79 15.85
C CYS A 60 13.86 -8.00 14.92
N ASP A 61 14.82 -7.94 14.00
CA ASP A 61 15.19 -8.95 13.01
C ASP A 61 14.08 -9.48 12.10
N TYR A 62 12.90 -8.86 12.15
CA TYR A 62 11.75 -9.25 11.36
C TYR A 62 12.01 -9.05 9.86
N THR A 63 11.90 -10.14 9.11
CA THR A 63 11.97 -10.15 7.63
C THR A 63 10.60 -10.41 7.04
N PHE A 64 10.21 -9.64 6.04
CA PHE A 64 8.90 -9.79 5.41
C PHE A 64 8.96 -9.52 3.90
N ALA A 65 7.96 -10.06 3.20
CA ALA A 65 7.76 -9.83 1.78
C ALA A 65 7.04 -8.49 1.54
N GLY A 66 7.43 -7.79 0.49
CA GLY A 66 6.86 -6.51 0.10
C GLY A 66 7.11 -6.19 -1.37
N GLY A 67 6.95 -4.93 -1.75
CA GLY A 67 7.21 -4.49 -3.13
C GLY A 67 8.71 -4.44 -3.48
N ALA A 68 8.98 -4.29 -4.77
CA ALA A 68 10.36 -4.20 -5.29
C ALA A 68 11.11 -2.92 -4.85
N TRP A 69 10.40 -1.80 -4.78
CA TRP A 69 10.97 -0.48 -4.45
C TRP A 69 10.50 0.09 -3.11
N GLU A 70 9.32 -0.34 -2.65
CA GLU A 70 8.69 0.08 -1.39
C GLU A 70 8.13 -1.18 -0.70
N PRO A 71 8.24 -1.31 0.64
CA PRO A 71 7.73 -2.47 1.35
C PRO A 71 6.21 -2.60 1.22
N PHE A 72 5.49 -1.48 1.35
CA PHE A 72 4.04 -1.41 1.22
C PHE A 72 3.69 -0.77 -0.13
N THR A 73 3.08 -1.56 -1.02
CA THR A 73 2.63 -1.07 -2.33
C THR A 73 1.18 -0.60 -2.27
N ARG A 74 0.75 0.22 -3.24
CA ARG A 74 -0.65 0.65 -3.35
C ARG A 74 -1.62 -0.53 -3.43
N ALA A 75 -1.24 -1.60 -4.14
CA ALA A 75 -2.03 -2.83 -4.23
C ALA A 75 -2.08 -3.56 -2.88
N SER A 76 -0.96 -3.65 -2.16
CA SER A 76 -0.93 -4.25 -0.82
C SER A 76 -1.81 -3.49 0.17
N ASP A 77 -1.82 -2.17 0.10
CA ASP A 77 -2.67 -1.32 0.93
C ASP A 77 -4.17 -1.41 0.55
N ALA A 78 -4.49 -1.58 -0.73
CA ALA A 78 -5.86 -1.85 -1.16
C ALA A 78 -6.35 -3.23 -0.66
N ASN A 79 -5.51 -4.26 -0.79
CA ASN A 79 -5.84 -5.62 -0.36
C ASN A 79 -6.05 -5.71 1.16
N SER A 80 -5.23 -5.01 1.95
CA SER A 80 -5.39 -4.97 3.41
C SER A 80 -6.71 -4.32 3.83
N ARG A 81 -7.19 -3.31 3.09
CA ARG A 81 -8.51 -2.68 3.33
C ARG A 81 -9.67 -3.63 3.01
N ILE A 82 -9.58 -4.38 1.91
CA ILE A 82 -10.61 -5.37 1.53
C ILE A 82 -10.69 -6.47 2.60
N LEU A 83 -9.54 -7.01 3.01
CA LEU A 83 -9.49 -8.04 4.05
C LEU A 83 -10.05 -7.54 5.38
N ARG A 84 -9.70 -6.31 5.79
CA ARG A 84 -10.28 -5.68 6.99
C ARG A 84 -11.81 -5.61 6.91
N ARG A 85 -12.35 -5.10 5.80
CA ARG A 85 -13.81 -5.04 5.57
C ARG A 85 -14.46 -6.43 5.61
N SER A 86 -13.78 -7.47 5.12
CA SER A 86 -14.32 -8.83 5.16
C SER A 86 -14.28 -9.48 6.54
N VAL A 87 -13.27 -9.17 7.36
CA VAL A 87 -13.06 -9.78 8.69
C VAL A 87 -13.85 -9.05 9.77
N GLU A 88 -13.89 -7.72 9.72
CA GLU A 88 -14.65 -6.89 10.67
C GLU A 88 -16.14 -6.83 10.30
N GLY A 89 -16.52 -7.38 9.14
CA GLY A 89 -17.83 -7.20 8.54
C GLY A 89 -17.98 -5.80 7.96
N ALA A 90 -18.92 -5.62 7.03
CA ALA A 90 -19.46 -4.31 6.76
C ALA A 90 -19.89 -3.73 8.13
N THR A 91 -19.59 -2.47 8.40
CA THR A 91 -19.76 -1.88 9.73
C THR A 91 -21.17 -2.14 10.28
N THR A 92 -21.41 -2.05 11.59
CA THR A 92 -22.78 -2.23 12.16
C THR A 92 -23.84 -1.38 11.45
N ALA A 93 -23.46 -0.21 10.93
CA ALA A 93 -24.28 0.64 10.08
C ALA A 93 -24.61 0.00 8.71
N ASP A 94 -23.64 -0.67 8.07
CA ASP A 94 -23.86 -1.36 6.79
C ASP A 94 -24.74 -2.61 6.97
N MET A 95 -24.57 -3.36 8.07
CA MET A 95 -25.42 -4.52 8.38
C MET A 95 -26.87 -4.09 8.65
N ALA A 96 -27.09 -2.97 9.34
CA ALA A 96 -28.42 -2.40 9.55
C ALA A 96 -29.07 -1.93 8.24
N PHE A 97 -28.30 -1.28 7.36
CA PHE A 97 -28.80 -0.84 6.06
C PHE A 97 -29.17 -2.02 5.14
N ILE A 98 -28.35 -3.09 5.12
CA ILE A 98 -28.65 -4.31 4.36
C ILE A 98 -29.92 -4.99 4.88
N ALA A 99 -30.09 -5.10 6.20
CA ALA A 99 -31.29 -5.66 6.80
C ALA A 99 -32.55 -4.81 6.49
N GLN A 100 -32.41 -3.49 6.52
CA GLN A 100 -33.50 -2.57 6.21
C GLN A 100 -33.92 -2.64 4.74
N GLN A 101 -32.98 -2.73 3.81
CA GLN A 101 -33.27 -2.89 2.39
C GLN A 101 -33.93 -4.24 2.09
N ALA A 102 -33.42 -5.32 2.69
CA ALA A 102 -34.01 -6.66 2.55
C ALA A 102 -35.45 -6.73 3.10
N ALA A 103 -35.76 -6.01 4.18
CA ALA A 103 -37.13 -5.90 4.70
C ALA A 103 -38.06 -5.16 3.72
N ILE A 104 -37.59 -4.06 3.11
CA ILE A 104 -38.37 -3.30 2.11
C ILE A 104 -38.66 -4.16 0.88
N ASP A 105 -37.65 -4.89 0.40
CA ASP A 105 -37.79 -5.74 -0.80
C ASP A 105 -38.75 -6.92 -0.54
N TYR A 106 -38.78 -7.47 0.68
CA TYR A 106 -39.72 -8.50 1.08
C TYR A 106 -41.18 -7.99 1.10
N GLU A 107 -41.43 -6.85 1.72
CA GLU A 107 -42.77 -6.22 1.72
C GLU A 107 -43.25 -5.93 0.30
N ARG A 108 -42.35 -5.45 -0.57
CA ARG A 108 -42.68 -5.24 -1.98
C ARG A 108 -43.10 -6.52 -2.69
N SER A 109 -42.39 -7.63 -2.42
CA SER A 109 -42.72 -8.93 -3.01
C SER A 109 -44.06 -9.47 -2.52
N LEU A 110 -44.46 -9.19 -1.27
CA LEU A 110 -45.77 -9.56 -0.76
C LEU A 110 -46.88 -8.75 -1.45
N VAL A 111 -46.72 -7.44 -1.58
CA VAL A 111 -47.68 -6.58 -2.30
C VAL A 111 -47.84 -7.05 -3.75
N GLU A 112 -46.74 -7.34 -4.45
CA GLU A 112 -46.79 -7.87 -5.82
C GLU A 112 -47.52 -9.22 -5.88
N SER A 113 -47.36 -10.08 -4.88
CA SER A 113 -48.08 -11.38 -4.81
C SER A 113 -49.56 -11.27 -4.43
N GLU A 114 -49.98 -10.18 -3.81
CA GLU A 114 -51.38 -9.90 -3.47
C GLU A 114 -52.14 -9.23 -4.63
N GLU A 115 -51.41 -8.62 -5.57
CA GLU A 115 -51.95 -7.96 -6.77
C GLU A 115 -52.16 -8.92 -7.97
N GLU A 116 -51.58 -10.13 -7.93
CA GLU A 116 -51.81 -11.23 -8.90
C GLU A 116 -53.00 -12.13 -8.55
#